data_AF-A0A7D4C2J8-F1
#
_entry.id   AF-A0A7D4C2J8-F1
#
_cell.length_a   1.000
_cell.length_b   1.000
_cell.length_c   1.000
_cell.angle_alpha   90.00
_cell.angle_beta   90.00
_cell.angle_gamma   90.00
#
_symmetry.space_group_name_H-M   'P 1'
#
loop_
_entity.id
_entity.type
_entity.pdbx_description
1 polymer ?
#
loop_
_entity_poly.entity_id
_entity_poly.type
_entity_poly.pdbx_seq_one_letter_code
_entity_poly.pdbx_strand_id
1 'polypeptide(L)'
;MKTPKTKSEREDRLRNSALVRKAMVAHLKKYKMPPTVQDLVAATGLSDKTVKAHRERIPLGSGKANVYQQLTGDVLLALHARAVGYSHRAVKILAVSQGKGMASVVEQIPYTEHYPPDAAAAKLWLQTVEGLSEKQEVKHSGEIKNPGPPAIIQVQRYQAPNDNAL
;
A
#
# COMPACT_ATOMS: atom_id res chain seq x y z
N MET A 1 -3.54 -20.70 25.85
CA MET A 1 -2.27 -20.17 25.29
C MET A 1 -2.08 -20.75 23.89
N LYS A 2 -1.80 -19.94 22.86
CA LYS A 2 -1.42 -20.49 21.54
C LYS A 2 0.01 -21.00 21.63
N THR A 3 0.24 -22.25 21.24
CA THR A 3 1.59 -22.82 21.17
C THR A 3 2.48 -22.04 20.20
N PRO A 4 3.77 -21.87 20.52
CA PRO A 4 4.70 -21.19 19.62
C PRO A 4 4.86 -22.02 18.35
N LYS A 5 4.71 -21.35 17.19
CA LYS A 5 4.84 -22.00 15.88
C LYS A 5 6.21 -22.62 15.69
N THR A 6 6.24 -23.81 15.08
CA THR A 6 7.47 -24.52 14.72
C THR A 6 8.26 -23.76 13.64
N LYS A 7 9.55 -24.09 13.45
CA LYS A 7 10.39 -23.44 12.44
C LYS A 7 9.84 -23.67 11.02
N SER A 8 9.46 -24.91 10.71
CA SER A 8 8.86 -25.30 9.43
C SER A 8 7.58 -24.48 9.13
N GLU A 9 6.68 -24.38 10.10
CA GLU A 9 5.45 -23.57 9.95
C GLU A 9 5.72 -22.08 9.70
N ARG A 10 6.83 -21.54 10.21
CA ARG A 10 7.24 -20.15 9.95
C ARG A 10 7.74 -20.00 8.52
N GLU A 11 8.57 -20.92 8.05
CA GLU A 11 9.11 -20.94 6.69
C GLU A 11 8.01 -21.10 5.65
N ASP A 12 7.08 -22.04 5.85
CA ASP A 12 5.91 -22.22 4.99
C ASP A 12 5.03 -20.97 4.93
N ARG A 13 4.84 -20.31 6.09
CA ARG A 13 4.09 -19.05 6.14
C ARG A 13 4.79 -17.94 5.36
N LEU A 14 6.12 -17.85 5.43
CA LEU A 14 6.89 -16.86 4.68
C LEU A 14 6.80 -17.12 3.17
N ARG A 15 6.91 -18.39 2.77
CA ARG A 15 6.78 -18.83 1.38
C ARG A 15 5.40 -18.50 0.81
N ASN A 16 4.33 -18.84 1.55
CA ASN A 16 2.95 -18.54 1.15
C ASN A 16 2.71 -17.03 1.05
N SER A 17 3.23 -16.25 2.00
CA SER A 17 3.17 -14.79 1.94
C SER A 17 3.86 -14.23 0.70
N ALA A 18 5.02 -14.76 0.32
CA ALA A 18 5.75 -14.32 -0.87
C ALA A 18 4.99 -14.64 -2.16
N LEU A 19 4.36 -15.82 -2.25
CA LEU A 19 3.54 -16.22 -3.40
C LEU A 19 2.33 -15.29 -3.59
N VAL A 20 1.59 -15.01 -2.51
CA VAL A 20 0.43 -14.11 -2.54
C VAL A 20 0.85 -12.70 -2.97
N ARG A 21 1.96 -12.18 -2.43
CA ARG A 21 2.50 -10.87 -2.82
C ARG A 21 2.89 -10.81 -4.30
N LYS A 22 3.60 -11.83 -4.80
CA LYS A 22 3.99 -11.92 -6.21
C LYS A 22 2.77 -11.95 -7.14
N ALA A 23 1.77 -12.77 -6.81
CA ALA A 23 0.52 -12.86 -7.56
C ALA A 23 -0.25 -11.53 -7.57
N MET A 24 -0.27 -10.84 -6.42
CA MET A 24 -0.91 -9.54 -6.28
C MET A 24 -0.26 -8.48 -7.17
N VAL A 25 1.07 -8.36 -7.16
CA VAL A 25 1.78 -7.40 -8.02
C VAL A 25 1.54 -7.70 -9.50
N ALA A 26 1.54 -8.99 -9.89
CA ALA A 26 1.22 -9.40 -11.25
C ALA A 26 -0.21 -9.00 -11.66
N HIS A 27 -1.19 -9.20 -10.78
CA HIS A 27 -2.57 -8.81 -11.03
C HIS A 27 -2.73 -7.29 -11.14
N LEU A 28 -2.12 -6.53 -10.23
CA LEU A 28 -2.10 -5.07 -10.28
C LEU A 28 -1.50 -4.55 -11.59
N LYS A 29 -0.39 -5.13 -12.06
CA LYS A 29 0.22 -4.76 -13.35
C LYS A 29 -0.73 -4.96 -14.52
N LYS A 30 -1.51 -6.05 -14.51
CA LYS A 30 -2.40 -6.42 -15.61
C LYS A 30 -3.72 -5.64 -15.60
N TYR A 31 -4.39 -5.54 -14.45
CA TYR A 31 -5.76 -5.06 -14.36
C TYR A 31 -5.92 -3.71 -13.69
N LYS A 32 -4.84 -3.16 -13.10
CA LYS A 32 -4.83 -1.86 -12.41
C LYS A 32 -5.83 -1.74 -11.24
N MET A 33 -6.38 -2.87 -10.78
CA MET A 33 -7.32 -2.96 -9.67
C MET A 33 -6.84 -3.98 -8.62
N PRO A 34 -7.22 -3.81 -7.34
CA PRO A 34 -6.86 -4.77 -6.30
C PRO A 34 -7.50 -6.15 -6.59
N PRO A 35 -6.74 -7.25 -6.50
CA PRO A 35 -7.26 -8.58 -6.77
C PRO A 35 -8.30 -9.02 -5.74
N THR A 36 -9.29 -9.80 -6.18
CA THR A 36 -10.18 -10.50 -5.26
C THR A 36 -9.49 -11.70 -4.61
N VAL A 37 -10.12 -12.29 -3.57
CA VAL A 37 -9.55 -13.50 -2.94
C VAL A 37 -9.51 -14.65 -3.95
N GLN A 38 -10.52 -14.78 -4.80
CA GLN A 38 -10.61 -15.83 -5.81
C GLN A 38 -9.52 -15.70 -6.88
N ASP A 39 -9.21 -14.47 -7.31
CA ASP A 39 -8.10 -14.23 -8.27
C ASP A 39 -6.76 -14.70 -7.70
N LEU A 40 -6.51 -14.43 -6.41
CA LEU A 40 -5.29 -14.84 -5.73
C LEU A 40 -5.24 -16.35 -5.50
N VAL A 41 -6.37 -16.99 -5.18
CA VAL A 41 -6.47 -18.46 -5.08
C VAL A 41 -6.13 -19.10 -6.43
N ALA A 42 -6.75 -18.63 -7.51
CA ALA A 42 -6.49 -19.14 -8.86
C ALA A 42 -5.02 -18.95 -9.28
N ALA A 43 -4.41 -17.82 -8.92
CA ALA A 43 -3.03 -17.52 -9.27
C ALA A 43 -1.99 -18.26 -8.41
N THR A 44 -2.30 -18.58 -7.15
CA THR A 44 -1.32 -19.15 -6.20
C THR A 44 -1.51 -20.65 -5.94
N GLY A 45 -2.68 -21.21 -6.24
CA GLY A 45 -3.05 -22.58 -5.89
C GLY A 45 -3.23 -22.82 -4.38
N LEU A 46 -3.21 -21.74 -3.57
CA LEU A 46 -3.39 -21.84 -2.12
C LEU A 46 -4.88 -21.91 -1.74
N SER A 47 -5.17 -22.50 -0.59
CA SER A 47 -6.56 -22.55 -0.08
C SER A 47 -7.11 -21.14 0.18
N ASP A 48 -8.42 -20.97 0.02
CA ASP A 48 -9.12 -19.70 0.28
C ASP A 48 -8.85 -19.18 1.70
N LYS A 49 -8.86 -20.07 2.69
CA LYS A 49 -8.53 -19.75 4.09
C LYS A 49 -7.10 -19.21 4.22
N THR A 50 -6.14 -19.81 3.53
CA THR A 50 -4.74 -19.37 3.52
C THR A 50 -4.62 -17.98 2.89
N VAL A 51 -5.19 -17.79 1.70
CA VAL A 51 -5.16 -16.51 0.99
C VAL A 51 -5.82 -15.41 1.82
N LYS A 52 -7.00 -15.67 2.39
CA LYS A 52 -7.72 -14.72 3.25
C LYS A 52 -6.90 -14.30 4.47
N ALA A 53 -6.29 -15.26 5.17
CA ALA A 53 -5.46 -14.99 6.35
C ALA A 53 -4.19 -14.16 6.01
N HIS A 54 -3.66 -14.31 4.79
CA HIS A 54 -2.53 -13.51 4.32
C HIS A 54 -2.97 -12.13 3.81
N ARG A 55 -4.12 -12.04 3.14
CA ARG A 55 -4.69 -10.78 2.63
C ARG A 55 -5.17 -9.84 3.72
N GLU A 56 -5.65 -10.36 4.85
CA GLU A 56 -6.06 -9.53 6.01
C GLU A 56 -4.93 -8.63 6.55
N ARG A 57 -3.66 -9.01 6.33
CA ARG A 57 -2.50 -8.18 6.69
C ARG A 57 -2.14 -7.12 5.65
N ILE A 58 -2.81 -7.13 4.49
CA ILE A 58 -2.54 -6.28 3.34
C ILE A 58 -3.82 -5.45 3.08
N PRO A 59 -4.04 -4.36 3.83
CA PRO A 59 -5.26 -3.57 3.75
C PRO A 59 -5.26 -2.67 2.50
N LEU A 60 -5.52 -3.26 1.32
CA LEU A 60 -5.60 -2.55 0.04
C LEU A 60 -7.04 -2.17 -0.36
N GLY A 61 -7.95 -2.18 0.61
CA GLY A 61 -9.38 -2.03 0.35
C GLY A 61 -10.04 -3.28 -0.21
N SER A 62 -11.36 -3.22 -0.39
CA SER A 62 -12.19 -4.35 -0.81
C SER A 62 -12.06 -4.71 -2.29
N GLY A 63 -11.27 -3.95 -3.07
CA GLY A 63 -11.25 -4.01 -4.53
C GLY A 63 -12.40 -3.25 -5.19
N LYS A 64 -13.36 -2.73 -4.41
CA LYS A 64 -14.39 -1.82 -4.91
C LYS A 64 -13.78 -0.42 -5.06
N ALA A 65 -14.07 0.24 -6.19
CA ALA A 65 -13.71 1.63 -6.39
C ALA A 65 -14.34 2.47 -5.26
N ASN A 66 -13.50 3.11 -4.46
CA ASN A 66 -13.94 4.06 -3.44
C ASN A 66 -13.44 5.45 -3.88
N VAL A 67 -14.38 6.35 -4.13
CA VAL A 67 -14.12 7.72 -4.64
C VAL A 67 -13.23 8.53 -3.69
N TYR A 68 -13.19 8.16 -2.40
CA TYR A 68 -12.37 8.82 -1.38
C TYR A 68 -11.04 8.10 -1.08
N GLN A 69 -10.83 6.89 -1.59
CA GLN A 69 -9.56 6.16 -1.42
C GLN A 69 -8.67 6.37 -2.64
N GLN A 70 -7.56 7.08 -2.45
CA GLN A 70 -6.52 7.25 -3.47
C GLN A 70 -5.62 6.03 -3.64
N LEU A 71 -5.81 4.95 -2.86
CA LEU A 71 -5.12 3.67 -3.05
C LEU A 71 -5.66 2.94 -4.29
N THR A 72 -5.46 3.52 -5.46
CA THR A 72 -5.70 2.86 -6.74
C THR A 72 -4.57 1.88 -7.03
N GLY A 73 -4.81 0.90 -7.91
CA GLY A 73 -3.76 -0.04 -8.30
C GLY A 73 -2.53 0.65 -8.90
N ASP A 74 -2.71 1.82 -9.52
CA ASP A 74 -1.60 2.62 -10.05
C ASP A 74 -0.73 3.24 -8.96
N VAL A 75 -1.31 3.70 -7.84
CA VAL A 75 -0.52 4.19 -6.71
C VAL A 75 0.33 3.08 -6.10
N LEU A 76 -0.22 1.87 -5.99
CA LEU A 76 0.55 0.71 -5.51
C LEU A 76 1.68 0.33 -6.47
N LEU A 77 1.43 0.38 -7.77
CA LEU A 77 2.48 0.12 -8.77
C LEU A 77 3.56 1.19 -8.76
N ALA A 78 3.18 2.47 -8.65
CA ALA A 78 4.13 3.58 -8.56
C ALA A 78 4.96 3.49 -7.27
N LEU A 79 4.31 3.16 -6.14
CA LEU A 79 4.99 2.93 -4.86
C LEU A 79 5.98 1.77 -4.95
N HIS A 80 5.56 0.64 -5.52
CA HIS A 80 6.44 -0.51 -5.74
C HIS A 80 7.62 -0.15 -6.66
N ALA A 81 7.37 0.55 -7.78
CA ALA A 81 8.41 0.96 -8.72
C ALA A 81 9.46 1.87 -8.04
N ARG A 82 9.03 2.82 -7.20
CA ARG A 82 9.96 3.62 -6.39
C ARG A 82 10.72 2.78 -5.38
N ALA A 83 10.05 1.84 -4.71
CA ALA A 83 10.66 0.98 -3.70
C ALA A 83 11.78 0.10 -4.26
N VAL A 84 11.66 -0.38 -5.51
CA VAL A 84 12.66 -1.26 -6.15
C VAL A 84 13.57 -0.54 -7.15
N GLY A 85 13.34 0.74 -7.39
CA GLY A 85 13.99 1.50 -8.46
C GLY A 85 13.32 1.28 -9.82
N TYR A 86 13.40 2.30 -10.67
CA TYR A 86 12.81 2.25 -12.01
C TYR A 86 13.58 3.16 -12.98
N SER A 87 13.25 3.08 -14.26
CA SER A 87 13.83 3.94 -15.28
C SER A 87 12.77 4.33 -16.28
N HIS A 88 12.87 5.53 -16.83
CA HIS A 88 11.93 5.99 -17.84
C HIS A 88 12.66 6.77 -18.93
N ARG A 89 12.05 6.83 -20.11
CA ARG A 89 12.56 7.59 -21.25
C ARG A 89 12.26 9.07 -21.01
N ALA A 90 13.28 9.90 -21.08
CA ALA A 90 13.18 11.34 -20.93
C ALA A 90 13.84 12.04 -22.13
N VAL A 91 13.59 13.33 -22.26
CA VAL A 91 14.14 14.15 -23.34
C VAL A 91 14.83 15.35 -22.72
N LYS A 92 16.10 15.53 -23.05
CA LYS A 92 16.87 16.71 -22.67
C LYS A 92 16.72 17.74 -23.77
N ILE A 93 16.14 18.89 -23.43
CA ILE A 93 15.93 20.00 -24.37
C ILE A 93 17.09 20.99 -24.18
N LEU A 94 17.87 21.22 -25.24
CA LEU A 94 19.03 22.12 -25.25
C LEU A 94 18.81 23.22 -26.29
N ALA A 95 19.15 24.46 -25.92
CA ALA A 95 19.28 25.53 -26.91
C ALA A 95 20.75 25.57 -27.38
N VAL A 96 20.99 25.17 -28.62
CA VAL A 96 22.33 25.12 -29.20
C VAL A 96 22.50 26.34 -30.11
N SER A 97 23.52 27.16 -29.81
CA SER A 97 23.90 28.27 -30.68
C SER A 97 24.53 27.73 -31.95
N GLN A 98 24.05 28.18 -33.12
CA GLN A 98 24.65 27.82 -34.40
C GLN A 98 25.88 28.67 -34.75
N GLY A 99 26.29 29.60 -33.88
CA GLY A 99 27.42 30.50 -34.09
C GLY A 99 27.16 31.57 -35.15
N LYS A 100 28.16 32.42 -35.42
CA LYS A 100 28.15 33.46 -36.48
C LYS A 100 26.94 34.42 -36.46
N GLY A 101 26.43 34.77 -35.28
CA GLY A 101 25.26 35.66 -35.17
C GLY A 101 23.93 35.03 -35.58
N MET A 102 23.89 33.71 -35.78
CA MET A 102 22.68 32.95 -36.09
C MET A 102 21.86 32.70 -34.82
N ALA A 103 20.54 32.55 -35.00
CA ALA A 103 19.61 32.20 -33.93
C ALA A 103 19.91 30.81 -33.35
N SER A 104 19.62 30.62 -32.06
CA SER A 104 19.73 29.32 -31.40
C SER A 104 18.67 28.34 -31.93
N VAL A 105 19.04 27.07 -32.07
CA VAL A 105 18.12 25.98 -32.41
C VAL A 105 17.86 25.13 -31.17
N VAL A 106 16.61 24.68 -31.02
CA VAL A 106 16.22 23.76 -29.94
C VAL A 106 16.51 22.33 -30.39
N GLU A 107 17.41 21.66 -29.69
CA GLU A 107 17.72 20.25 -29.88
C GLU A 107 17.10 19.40 -28.77
N GLN A 108 16.53 18.26 -29.14
CA GLN A 108 15.92 17.30 -28.22
C GLN A 108 16.71 16.00 -28.23
N ILE A 109 17.41 15.70 -27.13
CA ILE A 109 18.23 14.50 -27.00
C ILE A 109 17.50 13.47 -26.12
N PRO A 110 17.05 12.33 -26.67
CA PRO A 110 16.43 11.29 -25.86
C PRO A 110 17.47 10.62 -24.97
N TYR A 111 17.14 10.43 -23.69
CA TYR A 111 17.96 9.69 -22.74
C TYR A 111 17.09 8.81 -21.84
N THR A 112 17.72 7.90 -21.12
CA THR A 112 17.06 7.09 -20.10
C THR A 112 17.46 7.62 -18.73
N GLU A 113 16.46 8.03 -17.95
CA GLU A 113 16.69 8.47 -16.57
C GLU A 113 16.51 7.29 -15.62
N HIS A 114 17.50 7.08 -14.76
CA HIS A 114 17.54 5.98 -13.81
C HIS A 114 17.29 6.50 -12.39
N TYR A 115 16.27 5.95 -11.73
CA TYR A 115 15.92 6.27 -10.36
C TYR A 115 16.31 5.09 -9.46
N PRO A 116 17.22 5.30 -8.49
CA PRO A 116 17.59 4.25 -7.56
C PRO A 116 16.40 3.88 -6.65
N PRO A 117 16.46 2.72 -5.99
CA PRO A 117 15.49 2.34 -4.95
C PRO A 117 15.37 3.43 -3.88
N ASP A 118 14.14 3.88 -3.62
CA ASP A 118 13.82 4.87 -2.60
C ASP A 118 13.52 4.18 -1.26
N ALA A 119 14.34 4.50 -0.24
CA ALA A 119 14.23 3.91 1.08
C ALA A 119 12.90 4.22 1.79
N ALA A 120 12.32 5.41 1.57
CA ALA A 120 11.04 5.79 2.18
C ALA A 120 9.89 5.00 1.52
N ALA A 121 9.92 4.87 0.19
CA ALA A 121 8.98 4.05 -0.56
C ALA A 121 9.09 2.57 -0.18
N ALA A 122 10.31 2.05 -0.04
CA ALA A 122 10.56 0.70 0.41
C ALA A 122 10.01 0.46 1.82
N LYS A 123 10.29 1.35 2.78
CA LYS A 123 9.73 1.27 4.13
C LYS A 123 8.20 1.25 4.12
N LEU A 124 7.58 2.17 3.39
CA LEU A 124 6.12 2.25 3.30
C LEU A 124 5.52 0.99 2.66
N TRP A 125 6.16 0.44 1.62
CA TRP A 125 5.77 -0.83 1.00
C TRP A 125 5.86 -2.00 1.98
N LEU A 126 6.98 -2.11 2.71
CA LEU A 126 7.17 -3.14 3.73
C LEU A 126 6.08 -3.07 4.81
N GLN A 127 5.73 -1.87 5.27
CA GLN A 127 4.71 -1.68 6.30
C GLN A 127 3.30 -1.99 5.80
N THR A 128 2.93 -1.48 4.62
CA THR A 128 1.56 -1.54 4.11
C THR A 128 1.23 -2.85 3.37
N VAL A 129 2.20 -3.43 2.67
CA VAL A 129 1.99 -4.62 1.81
C VAL A 129 2.66 -5.86 2.38
N GLU A 130 3.81 -5.73 3.02
CA GLU A 130 4.46 -6.91 3.65
C GLU A 130 4.00 -7.13 5.09
N GLY A 131 3.29 -6.16 5.68
CA GLY A 131 2.81 -6.21 7.05
C GLY A 131 3.95 -6.15 8.07
N LEU A 132 5.09 -5.55 7.71
CA LEU A 132 6.21 -5.33 8.60
C LEU A 132 5.82 -4.25 9.61
N SER A 133 5.63 -4.63 10.88
CA SER A 133 5.42 -3.69 11.97
C SER A 133 6.74 -3.31 12.62
N GLU A 134 6.93 -2.02 12.93
CA GLU A 134 8.03 -1.60 13.77
C GLU A 134 7.87 -2.12 15.20
N LYS A 135 8.97 -2.55 15.80
CA LYS A 135 8.98 -2.93 17.21
C LYS A 135 8.87 -1.67 18.05
N GLN A 136 7.88 -1.61 18.93
CA GLN A 136 7.71 -0.52 19.89
C GLN A 136 7.85 -1.06 21.32
N GLU A 137 8.65 -0.40 22.14
CA GLU A 137 8.77 -0.66 23.57
C GLU A 137 8.22 0.56 24.32
N VAL A 138 7.06 0.40 24.97
CA VAL A 138 6.39 1.48 25.69
C VAL A 138 6.56 1.25 27.18
N LYS A 139 7.36 2.12 27.82
CA LYS A 139 7.43 2.19 29.29
C LYS A 139 6.22 2.97 29.78
N HIS A 140 5.32 2.29 30.46
CA HIS A 140 4.18 2.92 31.09
C HIS A 140 4.62 3.39 32.48
N SER A 141 4.53 4.69 32.75
CA SER A 141 4.71 5.28 34.07
C SER A 141 3.54 6.21 34.36
N GLY A 142 2.83 5.97 35.45
CA GLY A 142 1.66 6.73 35.86
C GLY A 142 0.99 6.09 37.07
N GLU A 143 0.38 6.91 37.92
CA GLU A 143 -0.38 6.45 39.07
C GLU A 143 -1.76 5.98 38.58
N ILE A 144 -2.09 4.70 38.81
CA ILE A 144 -3.39 4.15 38.45
C ILE A 144 -4.40 4.67 39.47
N LYS A 145 -5.03 5.81 39.20
CA LYS A 145 -6.29 6.16 39.87
C LYS A 145 -7.32 5.14 39.43
N ASN A 146 -7.88 4.39 40.38
CA ASN A 146 -8.89 3.36 40.14
C ASN A 146 -9.83 3.83 39.03
N PRO A 147 -9.88 3.15 37.86
CA PRO A 147 -10.79 3.56 36.82
C PRO A 147 -12.18 3.32 37.39
N GLY A 148 -12.89 4.41 37.68
CA GLY A 148 -14.34 4.35 37.84
C GLY A 148 -14.93 3.65 36.61
N PRO A 149 -16.08 2.98 36.75
CA PRO A 149 -16.71 2.28 35.64
C PRO A 149 -16.77 3.21 34.42
N PRO A 150 -16.44 2.71 33.21
CA PRO A 150 -16.40 3.55 32.02
C PRO A 150 -17.73 4.29 31.88
N ALA A 151 -17.67 5.62 31.88
CA ALA A 151 -18.86 6.44 31.69
C ALA A 151 -19.42 6.13 30.30
N ILE A 152 -20.55 5.42 30.26
CA ILE A 152 -21.32 5.21 29.03
C ILE A 152 -21.96 6.56 28.70
N ILE A 153 -21.32 7.32 27.81
CA ILE A 153 -21.92 8.54 27.26
C ILE A 153 -23.03 8.07 26.32
N GLN A 154 -24.28 8.11 26.79
CA GLN A 154 -25.43 7.92 25.91
C GLN A 154 -25.52 9.13 24.99
N VAL A 155 -25.13 8.96 23.73
CA VAL A 155 -25.37 9.95 22.69
C VAL A 155 -26.88 9.96 22.42
N GLN A 156 -27.60 10.92 23.00
CA GLN A 156 -29.00 11.14 22.64
C GLN A 156 -29.03 11.57 21.17
N ARG A 157 -29.69 10.77 20.33
CA ARG A 157 -29.98 11.16 18.96
C ARG A 157 -30.87 12.39 19.01
N TYR A 158 -30.39 13.50 18.46
CA TYR A 158 -31.19 14.69 18.22
C TYR A 158 -32.41 14.29 17.37
N GLN A 159 -33.61 14.40 17.93
CA GLN A 159 -34.84 14.35 17.16
C GLN A 159 -35.13 15.79 16.72
N ALA A 160 -35.15 16.01 15.40
CA ALA A 160 -35.61 17.28 14.86
C ALA A 160 -37.06 17.51 15.32
N PRO A 161 -37.45 18.75 15.67
CA PRO A 161 -38.83 19.07 15.96
C PRO A 161 -39.70 18.77 14.73
N ASN A 162 -40.85 18.13 14.94
CA ASN A 162 -41.84 17.91 13.90
C ASN A 162 -42.43 19.25 13.49
N ASP A 163 -42.15 19.69 12.26
CA ASP A 163 -42.78 20.85 11.61
C ASP A 163 -44.24 20.54 11.20
N ASN A 164 -45.07 20.11 12.15
CA ASN A 164 -46.51 19.93 11.97
C ASN A 164 -47.25 20.49 13.19
N ALA A 165 -47.05 21.77 13.46
CA ALA A 165 -47.95 22.56 14.29
C ALA A 165 -48.12 23.95 13.66
N LEU A 166 -49.26 24.10 12.97
CA LEU A 166 -49.91 25.30 12.43
C LEU A 166 -49.42 25.82 11.07
#